data_AF-A0A1H1UKY3-F1
#
_entry.id   AF-A0A1H1UKY3-F1
#
_cell.length_a   1.000
_cell.length_b   1.000
_cell.length_c   1.000
_cell.angle_alpha   90.00
_cell.angle_beta   90.00
_cell.angle_gamma   90.00
#
_symmetry.space_group_name_H-M   'P 1'
#
loop_
_entity.id
_entity.type
_entity.pdbx_description
1 polymer ?
#
loop_
_entity_poly.entity_id
_entity_poly.type
_entity_poly.pdbx_seq_one_letter_code
_entity_poly.pdbx_strand_id
1 'polypeptide(L)'
;MTFAGMLIALFITLLSVVFLGPYGAAILPILLFGMVFSIYQKNKQIYEDVKLIREKLGLLTEEEQIEEEVQESIDEYNKSDPEIKESDFVERSEIDKEIENELEKYINDNEIKEGKKE
;
A
#
# COMPACT_ATOMS: atom_id res chain seq x y z
N MET A 1 24.33 -14.58 -20.66
CA MET A 1 25.39 -14.76 -19.64
C MET A 1 26.68 -15.13 -20.36
N THR A 2 27.68 -14.26 -20.35
CA THR A 2 28.97 -14.51 -21.02
C THR A 2 29.83 -15.45 -20.16
N PHE A 3 30.57 -16.38 -20.78
CA PHE A 3 31.50 -17.31 -20.10
C PHE A 3 32.47 -16.59 -19.14
N ALA A 4 32.91 -15.38 -19.51
CA ALA A 4 33.71 -14.51 -18.65
C ALA A 4 33.00 -14.13 -17.33
N GLY A 5 31.69 -13.87 -17.36
CA GLY A 5 30.92 -13.53 -16.16
C GLY A 5 30.77 -14.72 -15.21
N MET A 6 30.69 -15.94 -15.75
CA MET A 6 30.65 -17.17 -14.96
C MET A 6 31.97 -17.39 -14.22
N LEU A 7 33.12 -17.25 -14.90
CA LEU A 7 34.44 -17.40 -14.27
C LEU A 7 34.68 -16.38 -13.15
N ILE A 8 34.27 -15.13 -13.37
CA ILE A 8 34.38 -14.06 -12.36
C ILE A 8 33.53 -14.39 -11.12
N ALA A 9 32.27 -14.81 -11.31
CA ALA A 9 31.40 -15.18 -10.21
C ALA A 9 31.96 -16.36 -9.41
N LEU A 10 32.50 -17.37 -10.09
CA LEU A 10 33.10 -18.55 -9.45
C LEU A 10 34.32 -18.16 -8.61
N PHE A 11 35.17 -17.27 -9.14
CA PHE A 11 36.35 -16.78 -8.43
C PHE A 11 35.97 -15.96 -7.17
N ILE A 12 34.99 -15.06 -7.27
CA ILE A 12 34.51 -14.26 -6.13
C ILE A 12 33.91 -15.16 -5.05
N THR A 13 33.13 -16.16 -5.45
CA THR A 13 32.51 -17.11 -4.51
C THR A 13 33.59 -17.93 -3.78
N LEU A 14 34.59 -18.44 -4.51
CA LEU A 14 35.71 -19.17 -3.95
C LEU A 14 36.52 -18.30 -2.97
N LEU A 15 36.82 -17.06 -3.35
CA LEU A 15 37.56 -16.10 -2.53
C LEU A 15 36.80 -15.79 -1.23
N SER A 16 35.48 -15.63 -1.32
CA SER A 16 34.61 -15.37 -0.16
C SER A 16 34.58 -16.54 0.83
N VAL A 17 34.50 -17.78 0.35
CA VAL A 17 34.52 -18.97 1.21
C VAL A 17 35.88 -19.16 1.88
N VAL A 18 36.99 -18.88 1.17
CA VAL A 18 38.34 -19.03 1.71
C VAL A 18 38.66 -17.98 2.78
N PHE A 19 38.26 -16.72 2.57
CA PHE A 19 38.57 -15.63 3.51
C PHE A 19 37.59 -15.49 4.67
N LEU A 20 36.29 -15.72 4.44
CA LEU A 20 35.26 -15.52 5.48
C LEU A 20 34.71 -16.85 6.03
N GLY A 21 35.11 -17.99 5.48
CA GLY A 21 34.60 -19.29 5.88
C GLY A 21 33.08 -19.43 5.61
N PRO A 22 32.31 -20.13 6.48
CA PRO A 22 30.87 -20.31 6.29
C PRO A 22 30.09 -18.98 6.32
N TYR A 23 30.63 -17.93 6.94
CA TYR A 23 30.01 -16.62 7.01
C TYR A 23 30.02 -15.88 5.67
N GLY A 24 31.00 -16.15 4.79
CA GLY A 24 31.07 -15.53 3.46
C GLY A 24 29.90 -15.90 2.56
N ALA A 25 29.41 -17.13 2.70
CA ALA A 25 28.20 -17.60 2.02
C ALA A 25 26.93 -16.92 2.54
N ALA A 26 26.88 -16.57 3.82
CA ALA A 26 25.72 -15.86 4.41
C ALA A 26 25.72 -14.36 4.09
N ILE A 27 26.89 -13.74 3.96
CA ILE A 27 27.03 -12.29 3.70
C ILE A 27 26.70 -11.93 2.25
N LEU A 28 27.03 -12.79 1.29
CA LEU A 28 26.74 -12.59 -0.14
C LEU A 28 25.27 -12.28 -0.45
N PRO A 29 24.29 -13.08 -0.01
CA PRO A 29 22.88 -12.79 -0.28
C PRO A 29 22.42 -11.50 0.42
N ILE A 30 22.96 -11.16 1.60
CA ILE A 30 22.65 -9.90 2.30
C ILE A 30 23.13 -8.70 1.48
N LEU A 31 24.35 -8.75 0.95
CA LEU A 31 24.89 -7.68 0.10
C LEU A 31 24.13 -7.56 -1.22
N LEU A 32 23.80 -8.68 -1.86
CA LEU A 32 22.98 -8.70 -3.08
C LEU A 32 21.61 -8.10 -2.82
N PHE A 33 20.94 -8.51 -1.74
CA PHE A 33 19.64 -7.95 -1.36
C PHE A 33 19.74 -6.46 -1.08
N GLY A 34 20.75 -6.01 -0.32
CA GLY A 34 20.97 -4.59 -0.05
C GLY A 34 21.18 -3.76 -1.32
N MET A 35 21.95 -4.29 -2.28
CA MET A 35 22.15 -3.64 -3.58
C MET A 35 20.85 -3.55 -4.38
N VAL A 36 20.12 -4.66 -4.51
CA VAL A 36 18.84 -4.70 -5.24
C VAL A 36 17.83 -3.75 -4.59
N PHE A 37 17.74 -3.77 -3.26
CA PHE A 37 16.86 -2.89 -2.50
C PHE A 37 17.22 -1.41 -2.69
N SER A 38 18.52 -1.07 -2.69
CA SER A 38 18.99 0.29 -2.96
C SER A 38 18.62 0.75 -4.37
N ILE A 39 18.81 -0.11 -5.38
CA ILE A 39 18.41 0.18 -6.77
C ILE A 39 16.90 0.37 -6.86
N TYR A 40 16.13 -0.49 -6.21
CA TYR A 40 14.67 -0.39 -6.16
C TYR A 40 14.22 0.95 -5.58
N GLN A 41 14.79 1.37 -4.44
CA GLN A 41 14.46 2.67 -3.85
C GLN A 41 14.80 3.84 -4.78
N LYS A 42 15.96 3.81 -5.43
CA LYS A 42 16.35 4.86 -6.39
C LYS A 42 15.41 4.90 -7.59
N ASN A 43 15.05 3.75 -8.14
CA ASN A 43 14.10 3.67 -9.25
C ASN A 43 12.72 4.18 -8.84
N LYS A 44 12.27 3.87 -7.62
CA LYS A 44 11.03 4.41 -7.09
C LYS A 44 11.06 5.94 -7.01
N GLN A 45 12.14 6.53 -6.49
CA GLN A 45 12.31 7.99 -6.45
C GLN A 45 12.28 8.61 -7.85
N ILE A 46 13.00 8.02 -8.81
CA ILE A 46 13.00 8.49 -10.20
C ILE A 46 11.59 8.43 -10.79
N TYR A 47 10.84 7.37 -10.50
CA TYR A 47 9.46 7.24 -10.97
C TYR A 47 8.56 8.33 -10.39
N GLU A 48 8.66 8.61 -9.10
CA GLU A 48 7.94 9.69 -8.43
C GLU A 48 8.31 11.07 -9.02
N ASP A 49 9.59 11.35 -9.21
CA ASP A 49 10.06 12.59 -9.85
C ASP A 49 9.51 12.75 -11.26
N VAL A 50 9.50 11.67 -12.06
CA VAL A 50 8.92 11.68 -13.41
C VAL A 50 7.41 11.88 -13.36
N LYS A 51 6.71 11.27 -12.39
CA LYS A 51 5.27 11.47 -12.18
C LYS A 51 4.97 12.95 -11.90
N LEU A 52 5.70 13.58 -10.98
CA LEU A 52 5.57 15.01 -10.67
C LEU A 52 5.84 15.92 -11.88
N ILE A 53 6.82 15.57 -12.72
CA ILE A 53 7.08 16.31 -13.95
C ILE A 53 5.92 16.16 -14.93
N ARG A 54 5.38 14.94 -15.09
CA ARG A 54 4.25 14.67 -15.98
C ARG A 54 2.98 15.36 -15.52
N GLU A 55 2.71 15.40 -14.22
CA GLU A 55 1.63 16.16 -13.59
C GLU A 55 1.74 17.64 -13.97
N LYS A 56 2.90 18.28 -13.75
CA LYS A 56 3.12 19.69 -14.10
C LYS A 56 2.98 19.99 -15.60
N LEU A 57 3.15 18.98 -16.45
CA LEU A 57 2.97 19.08 -17.90
C LEU A 57 1.55 18.69 -18.37
N GLY A 58 0.67 18.23 -17.47
CA GLY A 58 -0.67 17.75 -17.80
C GLY A 58 -0.69 16.43 -18.58
N LEU A 59 0.34 15.59 -18.39
CA LEU A 59 0.56 14.34 -19.11
C LEU A 59 0.34 13.10 -18.22
N LEU A 60 -0.40 13.24 -17.13
CA LEU A 60 -0.79 12.12 -16.28
C LEU A 60 -1.72 11.18 -17.04
N THR A 61 -1.52 9.87 -16.86
CA THR A 61 -2.48 8.86 -17.32
C THR A 61 -3.72 8.87 -16.43
N GLU A 62 -4.83 8.33 -16.92
CA GLU A 62 -6.09 8.23 -16.19
C GLU A 62 -5.94 7.48 -14.85
N GLU A 63 -5.17 6.39 -14.84
CA GLU A 63 -4.85 5.63 -13.62
C GLU A 63 -4.08 6.49 -12.60
N GLU A 64 -3.09 7.26 -13.07
CA GLU A 64 -2.29 8.13 -12.21
C GLU A 64 -3.10 9.30 -11.64
N GLN A 65 -4.10 9.79 -12.39
CA GLN A 65 -5.02 10.86 -11.94
C GLN A 65 -5.95 10.36 -10.83
N ILE A 66 -6.52 9.17 -10.97
CA ILE A 66 -7.37 8.56 -9.94
C ILE A 66 -6.57 8.34 -8.65
N GLU A 67 -5.33 7.86 -8.77
CA GLU A 67 -4.45 7.67 -7.62
C GLU A 67 -4.14 8.99 -6.89
N GLU A 68 -3.94 10.07 -7.64
CA GLU A 68 -3.68 11.41 -7.09
C GLU A 68 -4.92 11.98 -6.37
N GLU A 69 -6.10 11.89 -6.96
CA GLU A 69 -7.36 12.33 -6.35
C GLU A 69 -7.66 11.56 -5.04
N VAL A 70 -7.44 10.25 -5.05
CA VAL A 70 -7.58 9.42 -3.83
C VAL A 70 -6.57 9.87 -2.77
N GLN A 71 -5.31 10.09 -3.14
CA GLN A 71 -4.30 10.53 -2.18
C GLN A 71 -4.61 11.93 -1.62
N GLU A 72 -5.11 12.85 -2.45
CA GLU A 72 -5.51 14.20 -2.04
C GLU A 72 -6.65 14.14 -1.01
N SER A 73 -7.68 13.32 -1.26
CA SER A 73 -8.79 13.15 -0.31
C SER A 73 -8.33 12.58 1.04
N ILE A 74 -7.37 11.65 1.03
CA ILE A 74 -6.77 11.08 2.25
C ILE A 74 -5.96 12.14 3.00
N ASP A 75 -5.18 12.94 2.30
CA ASP A 75 -4.36 14.00 2.89
C ASP A 75 -5.22 15.12 3.47
N GLU A 76 -6.32 15.48 2.80
CA GLU A 76 -7.31 16.43 3.29
C GLU A 76 -8.00 15.91 4.54
N TYR A 77 -8.46 14.65 4.53
CA TYR A 77 -8.97 13.99 5.73
C TYR A 77 -7.93 14.03 6.84
N ASN A 78 -6.67 13.71 6.57
CA ASN A 78 -5.62 13.72 7.60
C ASN A 78 -5.34 15.12 8.16
N LYS A 79 -5.44 16.17 7.35
CA LYS A 79 -5.26 17.58 7.76
C LYS A 79 -6.47 18.18 8.48
N SER A 80 -7.66 17.60 8.33
CA SER A 80 -8.86 18.07 9.03
C SER A 80 -8.67 18.05 10.55
N ASP A 81 -9.26 19.03 11.23
CA ASP A 81 -9.17 19.19 12.68
C ASP A 81 -9.61 17.90 13.38
N PRO A 82 -8.85 17.38 14.37
CA PRO A 82 -9.28 16.22 15.15
C PRO A 82 -10.71 16.34 15.71
N GLU A 83 -11.20 17.53 16.07
CA GLU A 83 -12.60 17.73 16.48
C GLU A 83 -13.59 17.46 15.35
N ILE A 84 -13.24 17.83 14.11
CA ILE A 84 -14.07 17.59 12.92
C ILE A 84 -14.15 16.08 12.64
N LYS A 85 -13.03 15.36 12.76
CA LYS A 85 -13.00 13.89 12.60
C LYS A 85 -13.84 13.16 13.64
N GLU A 86 -13.76 13.62 14.88
CA GLU A 86 -14.55 13.04 15.97
C GLU A 86 -16.05 13.32 15.76
N SER A 87 -16.40 14.53 15.31
CA SER A 87 -17.79 14.86 14.97
C SER A 87 -18.35 14.03 13.81
N ASP A 88 -17.60 13.85 12.71
CA ASP A 88 -18.01 13.01 11.56
C ASP A 88 -18.15 11.54 11.98
N PHE A 89 -17.25 11.05 12.83
CA PHE A 89 -17.37 9.69 13.37
C PHE A 89 -18.61 9.50 14.25
N VAL A 90 -18.92 10.47 15.11
CA VAL A 90 -20.11 10.43 15.97
C VAL A 90 -21.39 10.50 15.13
N GLU A 91 -21.47 11.41 14.16
CA GLU A 91 -22.62 11.55 13.27
C GLU A 91 -22.89 10.24 12.48
N ARG A 92 -21.84 9.64 11.90
CA ARG A 92 -21.96 8.35 11.21
C ARG A 92 -22.41 7.23 12.16
N SER A 93 -21.89 7.20 13.38
CA SER A 93 -22.30 6.21 14.37
C SER A 93 -23.76 6.36 14.79
N GLU A 94 -24.29 7.58 14.82
CA GLU A 94 -25.71 7.84 15.11
C GLU A 94 -26.59 7.37 13.95
N ILE A 95 -26.19 7.64 12.71
CA ILE A 95 -26.88 7.16 11.51
C ILE A 95 -26.90 5.62 11.46
N ASP A 96 -25.77 4.96 11.74
CA ASP A 96 -25.70 3.50 11.74
C ASP A 96 -26.68 2.88 12.75
N LYS A 97 -26.78 3.48 13.95
CA LYS A 97 -27.76 3.06 14.97
C LYS A 97 -29.20 3.32 14.53
N GLU A 98 -29.47 4.43 13.87
CA GLU A 98 -30.79 4.74 13.33
C GLU A 98 -31.21 3.69 12.30
N ILE A 99 -30.31 3.36 11.36
CA ILE A 99 -30.52 2.32 10.35
C ILE A 99 -30.79 0.97 11.01
N GLU A 100 -30.00 0.57 12.00
CA GLU A 100 -30.19 -0.70 12.72
C GLU A 100 -31.58 -0.77 13.37
N ASN A 101 -32.00 0.31 14.05
CA ASN A 101 -33.34 0.41 14.65
C ASN A 101 -34.46 0.35 13.62
N GLU A 102 -34.31 1.02 12.47
CA GLU A 102 -35.28 0.94 11.38
C GLU A 102 -35.40 -0.49 10.84
N LEU A 103 -34.26 -1.15 10.60
CA LEU A 103 -34.22 -2.52 10.11
C LEU A 103 -34.86 -3.50 11.10
N GLU A 104 -34.58 -3.39 12.39
CA GLU A 104 -35.24 -4.19 13.43
C GLU A 104 -36.76 -3.99 13.45
N LYS A 105 -37.21 -2.74 13.30
CA LYS A 105 -38.63 -2.42 13.22
C LYS A 105 -39.29 -3.04 11.99
N TYR A 106 -38.65 -2.98 10.83
CA TYR A 106 -39.13 -3.65 9.61
C TYR A 106 -39.20 -5.17 9.76
N ILE A 107 -38.26 -5.79 10.47
CA ILE A 107 -38.25 -7.23 10.74
C ILE A 107 -39.41 -7.59 11.68
N ASN A 108 -39.54 -6.91 12.82
CA ASN A 108 -40.62 -7.15 13.78
C ASN A 108 -42.01 -6.93 13.16
N ASP A 109 -42.20 -5.85 12.39
CA ASP A 109 -43.48 -5.56 11.74
C ASP A 109 -43.86 -6.61 10.67
N ASN A 110 -42.87 -7.27 10.06
CA ASN A 110 -43.11 -8.38 9.13
C ASN A 110 -43.40 -9.70 9.87
N GLU A 111 -42.68 -10.02 10.95
CA GLU A 111 -42.97 -11.19 11.78
C GLU A 111 -44.38 -11.15 12.39
N ILE A 112 -44.83 -9.98 12.86
CA ILE A 112 -46.20 -9.77 13.39
C ILE A 112 -47.26 -9.93 12.28
N LYS A 113 -46.94 -9.64 11.02
CA LYS A 113 -47.86 -9.81 9.89
C LYS A 113 -47.94 -11.26 9.41
N GLU A 114 -46.88 -12.04 9.52
CA GLU A 114 -46.91 -13.48 9.23
C GLU A 114 -47.62 -14.28 10.32
N GLY A 115 -47.41 -13.97 11.61
CA GLY A 115 -48.07 -14.64 12.73
C GLY A 115 -49.59 -14.37 12.88
N LYS A 116 -50.15 -13.41 12.13
CA LYS A 116 -51.60 -13.11 12.10
C LYS A 116 -52.35 -13.77 10.94
N LYS A 117 -51.67 -14.57 10.11
CA LYS A 117 -52.27 -15.30 8.98
C LYS A 117 -52.54 -16.79 9.28
N GLU A 118 -52.25 -17.28 10.47
CA GLU A 118 -52.67 -18.61 10.96
C GLU A 118 -53.98 -18.57 11.76
#